data_AF-U1P5A6-F1
#
_entry.id   AF-U1P5A6-F1
#
_cell.length_a   1.000
_cell.length_b   1.000
_cell.length_c   1.000
_cell.angle_alpha   90.00
_cell.angle_beta   90.00
_cell.angle_gamma   90.00
#
_symmetry.space_group_name_H-M   'P 1'
#
loop_
_entity.id
_entity.type
_entity.pdbx_description
1 polymer ?
#
loop_
_entity_poly.entity_id
_entity_poly.type
_entity_poly.pdbx_seq_one_letter_code
_entity_poly.pdbx_strand_id
1 'polypeptide(L)'
;MVDLIGQAANVVRNLRYRQGAAVRELAARVVYSVRSTTTAAPVLEADWDVLVVLDACRADLFKTAVADGAHDTLPGATEVEARISPASATDEWLEQVFGEARDERLAELAYVTGNPFSSELDHDRFAAVEEVWRGAWDDDRGTIPPQPVTDRAIATWRTGTADRLVVHYMQPHFPSLAAPANDGVRLDDFGTRSLSVWDDLRFG
;
A
#
# COMPACT_ATOMS: atom_id res chain seq x y z
N MET A 1 -9.51 0.67 -17.96
CA MET A 1 -10.05 -0.25 -18.99
C MET A 1 -9.35 -1.58 -18.78
N VAL A 2 -10.08 -2.67 -18.53
CA VAL A 2 -9.47 -3.94 -18.10
C VAL A 2 -8.54 -4.49 -19.20
N ASP A 3 -7.26 -4.67 -18.88
CA ASP A 3 -6.28 -5.29 -19.78
C ASP A 3 -6.58 -6.80 -19.94
N LEU A 4 -7.47 -7.08 -20.89
CA LEU A 4 -7.92 -8.42 -21.26
C LEU A 4 -6.76 -9.30 -21.77
N ILE A 5 -5.69 -8.70 -22.29
CA ILE A 5 -4.56 -9.43 -22.88
C ILE A 5 -3.61 -9.91 -21.77
N GLY A 6 -3.28 -9.04 -20.83
CA GLY A 6 -2.52 -9.40 -19.63
C GLY A 6 -3.26 -10.44 -18.77
N GLN A 7 -4.58 -10.32 -18.65
CA GLN A 7 -5.41 -11.29 -17.93
C GLN A 7 -5.46 -12.66 -18.61
N ALA A 8 -5.54 -12.71 -19.95
CA ALA A 8 -5.49 -13.97 -20.69
C ALA A 8 -4.13 -14.67 -20.54
N ALA A 9 -3.02 -13.92 -20.53
CA ALA A 9 -1.67 -14.46 -20.33
C ALA A 9 -1.50 -15.07 -18.93
N ASN A 10 -2.05 -14.44 -17.89
CA ASN A 10 -2.03 -14.98 -16.52
C ASN A 10 -2.91 -16.22 -16.36
N VAL A 11 -4.09 -16.26 -16.99
CA VAL A 11 -4.98 -17.44 -16.98
C VAL A 11 -4.32 -18.64 -17.66
N VAL A 12 -3.64 -18.44 -18.80
CA VAL A 12 -2.88 -19.51 -19.49
C VAL A 12 -1.70 -20.00 -18.65
N ARG A 13 -1.04 -19.11 -17.91
CA ARG A 13 0.07 -19.45 -17.02
C ARG A 13 -0.40 -20.29 -15.81
N ASN A 14 -1.55 -19.96 -15.23
CA ASN A 14 -2.14 -20.69 -14.09
C ASN A 14 -2.88 -21.99 -14.48
N LEU A 15 -3.40 -22.10 -15.71
CA LEU A 15 -4.03 -23.31 -16.24
C LEU A 15 -3.08 -24.52 -16.30
N ARG A 16 -1.76 -24.29 -16.42
CA ARG A 16 -0.76 -25.37 -16.41
C ARG A 16 -0.58 -26.03 -15.04
N TYR A 17 -0.97 -25.38 -13.95
CA TYR A 17 -0.70 -25.86 -12.58
C TYR A 17 -1.95 -26.20 -11.76
N ARG A 18 -3.11 -25.58 -12.02
CA ARG A 18 -4.32 -25.75 -11.21
C ARG A 18 -5.60 -25.72 -12.08
N GLN A 19 -6.05 -26.87 -12.55
CA GLN A 19 -7.36 -26.98 -13.24
C GLN A 19 -8.52 -26.54 -12.32
N GLY A 20 -9.63 -26.07 -12.92
CA GLY A 20 -10.92 -25.75 -12.27
C GLY A 20 -10.94 -24.49 -11.40
N ALA A 21 -9.96 -24.32 -10.51
CA ALA A 21 -9.84 -23.19 -9.60
C ALA A 21 -9.58 -21.86 -10.35
N ALA A 22 -8.70 -21.86 -11.36
CA ALA A 22 -8.35 -20.66 -12.13
C ALA A 22 -9.56 -20.03 -12.88
N VAL A 23 -10.55 -20.84 -13.29
CA VAL A 23 -11.76 -20.34 -13.96
C VAL A 23 -12.72 -19.69 -12.96
N ARG A 24 -12.84 -20.29 -11.77
CA ARG A 24 -13.63 -19.72 -10.67
C ARG A 24 -12.99 -18.44 -10.13
N GLU A 25 -11.66 -18.40 -10.05
CA GLU A 25 -10.87 -17.22 -9.68
C GLU A 25 -11.05 -16.08 -10.69
N LEU A 26 -10.95 -16.37 -12.00
CA LEU A 26 -11.23 -15.38 -13.05
C LEU A 26 -12.68 -14.88 -12.98
N ALA A 27 -13.65 -15.78 -12.74
CA ALA A 27 -15.05 -15.41 -12.58
C ALA A 27 -15.27 -14.55 -11.32
N ALA A 28 -14.62 -14.88 -10.20
CA ALA A 28 -14.66 -14.07 -8.99
C ALA A 28 -14.04 -12.68 -9.23
N ARG A 29 -12.86 -12.60 -9.88
CA ARG A 29 -12.23 -11.33 -10.28
C ARG A 29 -13.15 -10.48 -11.16
N VAL A 30 -13.79 -11.07 -12.16
CA VAL A 30 -14.76 -10.36 -13.02
C VAL A 30 -15.98 -9.93 -12.21
N VAL A 31 -16.50 -10.77 -11.34
CA VAL A 31 -17.66 -10.43 -10.51
C VAL A 31 -17.33 -9.33 -9.51
N TYR A 32 -16.18 -9.38 -8.82
CA TYR A 32 -15.79 -8.36 -7.84
C TYR A 32 -15.34 -7.05 -8.49
N SER A 33 -14.65 -7.11 -9.65
CA SER A 33 -14.28 -5.89 -10.40
C SER A 33 -15.51 -5.20 -11.02
N VAL A 34 -16.51 -5.97 -11.47
CA VAL A 34 -17.72 -5.42 -12.12
C VAL A 34 -18.84 -5.13 -11.10
N ARG A 35 -18.84 -5.78 -9.93
CA ARG A 35 -19.82 -5.56 -8.84
C ARG A 35 -19.24 -4.91 -7.59
N SER A 36 -18.05 -4.32 -7.60
CA SER A 36 -17.64 -3.48 -6.47
C SER A 36 -18.59 -2.29 -6.39
N THR A 37 -19.60 -2.39 -5.52
CA THR A 37 -20.62 -1.35 -5.27
C THR A 37 -20.12 -0.31 -4.26
N THR A 38 -18.82 -0.24 -4.05
CA THR A 38 -18.21 0.47 -2.94
C THR A 38 -17.45 1.65 -3.45
N THR A 39 -17.92 2.85 -3.11
CA THR A 39 -17.25 4.09 -3.49
C THR A 39 -16.05 4.30 -2.56
N ALA A 40 -14.86 4.29 -3.14
CA ALA A 40 -13.63 4.59 -2.42
C ALA A 40 -13.63 6.01 -1.88
N ALA A 41 -12.97 6.22 -0.74
CA ALA A 41 -12.77 7.57 -0.23
C ALA A 41 -11.84 8.36 -1.17
N PRO A 42 -12.16 9.62 -1.51
CA PRO A 42 -11.35 10.41 -2.42
C PRO A 42 -10.12 10.97 -1.68
N VAL A 43 -9.05 10.19 -1.63
CA VAL A 43 -7.86 10.44 -0.79
C VAL A 43 -7.29 11.84 -0.99
N LEU A 44 -7.05 12.26 -2.24
CA LEU A 44 -6.44 13.56 -2.54
C LEU A 44 -7.41 14.75 -2.39
N GLU A 45 -8.72 14.52 -2.45
CA GLU A 45 -9.73 15.58 -2.29
C GLU A 45 -10.08 15.84 -0.82
N ALA A 46 -9.68 14.94 0.09
CA ALA A 46 -9.84 15.14 1.52
C ALA A 46 -8.94 16.27 2.03
N ASP A 47 -9.35 16.86 3.16
CA ASP A 47 -8.62 17.91 3.86
C ASP A 47 -7.63 17.30 4.85
N TRP A 48 -6.33 17.46 4.56
CA TRP A 48 -5.21 17.01 5.38
C TRP A 48 -3.92 17.65 4.87
N ASP A 49 -3.00 17.91 5.80
CA ASP A 49 -1.62 18.33 5.51
C ASP A 49 -0.69 17.11 5.43
N VAL A 50 -0.88 16.15 6.34
CA VAL A 50 -0.09 14.90 6.42
C VAL A 50 -1.02 13.69 6.43
N LEU A 51 -0.86 12.80 5.45
CA LEU A 51 -1.52 11.50 5.38
C LEU A 51 -0.54 10.39 5.78
N VAL A 52 -0.85 9.68 6.86
CA VAL A 52 -0.09 8.48 7.27
C VAL A 52 -0.82 7.23 6.79
N VAL A 53 -0.13 6.42 5.99
CA VAL A 53 -0.61 5.14 5.46
C VAL A 53 0.14 4.01 6.15
N LEU A 54 -0.61 3.07 6.73
CA LEU A 54 -0.11 1.85 7.37
C LEU A 54 -0.52 0.65 6.52
N ASP A 55 0.45 -0.03 5.90
CA ASP A 55 0.18 -1.12 4.96
C ASP A 55 -0.45 -2.34 5.65
N ALA A 56 -1.49 -2.92 5.06
CA ALA A 56 -2.32 -3.98 5.64
C ALA A 56 -2.95 -3.67 7.02
N CYS A 57 -3.03 -2.40 7.42
CA CYS A 57 -3.63 -2.01 8.70
C CYS A 57 -5.16 -2.09 8.66
N ARG A 58 -5.73 -3.10 9.32
CA ARG A 58 -7.18 -3.20 9.47
C ARG A 58 -7.71 -2.18 10.48
N ALA A 59 -8.80 -1.51 10.12
CA ALA A 59 -9.43 -0.49 10.95
C ALA A 59 -9.95 -1.02 12.30
N ASP A 60 -10.41 -2.28 12.37
CA ASP A 60 -10.89 -2.88 13.61
C ASP A 60 -9.74 -3.16 14.59
N LEU A 61 -8.62 -3.70 14.10
CA LEU A 61 -7.42 -3.93 14.92
C LEU A 61 -6.76 -2.63 15.35
N PHE A 62 -6.74 -1.61 14.49
CA PHE A 62 -6.25 -0.28 14.84
C PHE A 62 -7.04 0.31 16.00
N LYS A 63 -8.38 0.21 15.97
CA LYS A 63 -9.25 0.65 17.06
C LYS A 63 -8.94 -0.05 18.38
N THR A 64 -8.65 -1.35 18.36
CA THR A 64 -8.20 -2.07 19.55
C THR A 64 -6.87 -1.54 20.05
N ALA A 65 -5.88 -1.35 19.18
CA ALA A 65 -4.55 -0.87 19.57
C ALA A 65 -4.59 0.53 20.23
N VAL A 66 -5.42 1.45 19.71
CA VAL A 66 -5.55 2.79 20.32
C VAL A 66 -6.43 2.80 21.58
N ALA A 67 -7.30 1.80 21.77
CA ALA A 67 -8.11 1.68 22.98
C ALA A 67 -7.30 1.28 24.22
N ASP A 68 -6.15 0.64 24.03
CA ASP A 68 -5.32 0.12 25.11
C ASP A 68 -4.58 1.21 25.91
N GLY A 69 -4.74 2.49 25.54
CA GLY A 69 -4.21 3.64 26.28
C GLY A 69 -2.70 3.79 26.22
N ALA A 70 -2.01 3.05 25.35
CA ALA A 70 -0.57 3.14 25.15
C ALA A 70 -0.15 4.29 24.19
N HIS A 71 -1.13 5.00 23.61
CA HIS A 71 -0.93 5.92 22.49
C HIS A 71 -1.72 7.23 22.69
N ASP A 72 -1.37 8.01 23.71
CA ASP A 72 -2.06 9.26 24.08
C ASP A 72 -2.06 10.35 22.99
N THR A 73 -1.18 10.24 21.99
CA THR A 73 -1.11 11.17 20.86
C THR A 73 -1.98 10.77 19.68
N LEU A 74 -2.58 9.57 19.71
CA LEU A 74 -3.49 9.09 18.66
C LEU A 74 -4.95 9.33 19.07
N PRO A 75 -5.88 9.43 18.10
CA PRO A 75 -7.31 9.50 18.39
C PRO A 75 -7.79 8.30 19.20
N GLY A 76 -8.73 8.52 20.10
CA GLY A 76 -9.38 7.43 20.83
C GLY A 76 -10.18 6.51 19.89
N ALA A 77 -10.43 5.27 20.31
CA ALA A 77 -11.08 4.26 19.47
C ALA A 77 -12.46 4.69 18.92
N THR A 78 -13.18 5.55 19.64
CA THR A 78 -14.48 6.09 19.22
C THR A 78 -14.37 7.22 18.18
N GLU A 79 -13.21 7.85 18.06
CA GLU A 79 -12.92 8.93 17.11
C GLU A 79 -12.41 8.39 15.77
N VAL A 80 -12.00 7.13 15.72
CA VAL A 80 -11.54 6.47 14.49
C VAL A 80 -12.73 6.07 13.61
N GLU A 81 -12.81 6.67 12.43
CA GLU A 81 -13.76 6.28 11.39
C GLU A 81 -13.15 5.27 10.41
N ALA A 82 -13.95 4.29 9.97
CA ALA A 82 -13.54 3.38 8.91
C ALA A 82 -14.07 3.88 7.57
N ARG A 83 -13.19 3.92 6.55
CA ARG A 83 -13.53 4.27 5.17
C ARG A 83 -13.06 3.17 4.23
N ILE A 84 -13.64 3.15 3.03
CA ILE A 84 -13.26 2.18 2.00
C ILE A 84 -12.00 2.68 1.30
N SER A 85 -10.96 1.85 1.33
CA SER A 85 -9.71 2.09 0.59
C SER A 85 -9.98 2.05 -0.92
N PRO A 86 -9.30 2.88 -1.73
CA PRO A 86 -9.32 2.78 -3.19
C PRO A 86 -8.95 1.39 -3.70
N ALA A 87 -8.01 0.73 -3.03
CA ALA A 87 -7.51 -0.56 -3.46
C ALA A 87 -7.17 -1.49 -2.29
N SER A 88 -6.99 -2.77 -2.62
CA SER A 88 -6.63 -3.83 -1.68
C SER A 88 -5.12 -4.10 -1.62
N ALA A 89 -4.36 -3.62 -2.60
CA ALA A 89 -2.92 -3.78 -2.71
C ALA A 89 -2.26 -2.45 -3.10
N THR A 90 -1.01 -2.27 -2.71
CA THR A 90 -0.31 -0.98 -2.85
C THR A 90 -0.10 -0.57 -4.31
N ASP A 91 0.19 -1.50 -5.21
CA ASP A 91 0.29 -1.24 -6.66
C ASP A 91 -0.97 -0.56 -7.20
N GLU A 92 -2.13 -1.13 -6.89
CA GLU A 92 -3.43 -0.59 -7.30
C GLU A 92 -3.80 0.68 -6.52
N TRP A 93 -3.38 0.79 -5.25
CA TRP A 93 -3.61 2.00 -4.45
C TRP A 93 -2.86 3.20 -5.05
N LEU A 94 -1.60 3.01 -5.44
CA LEU A 94 -0.79 4.04 -6.08
C LEU A 94 -1.40 4.47 -7.41
N GLU A 95 -1.84 3.52 -8.23
CA GLU A 95 -2.50 3.81 -9.50
C GLU A 95 -3.82 4.59 -9.29
N GLN A 96 -4.66 4.15 -8.36
CA GLN A 96 -5.95 4.82 -8.11
C GLN A 96 -5.82 6.20 -7.45
N VAL A 97 -4.81 6.40 -6.60
CA VAL A 97 -4.61 7.66 -5.89
C VAL A 97 -3.78 8.65 -6.70
N PHE A 98 -2.72 8.19 -7.39
CA PHE A 98 -1.76 9.06 -8.09
C PHE A 98 -1.82 8.97 -9.62
N GLY A 99 -2.23 7.85 -10.20
CA GLY A 99 -2.15 7.59 -11.66
C GLY A 99 -2.79 8.71 -12.47
N GLU A 100 -4.08 8.94 -12.27
CA GLU A 100 -4.88 9.95 -12.97
C GLU A 100 -5.05 11.27 -12.18
N ALA A 101 -4.27 11.46 -11.11
CA ALA A 101 -4.29 12.70 -10.36
C ALA A 101 -3.79 13.87 -11.22
N ARG A 102 -4.31 15.08 -10.99
CA ARG A 102 -3.84 16.27 -11.69
C ARG A 102 -2.40 16.58 -11.30
N ASP A 103 -1.56 16.93 -12.27
CA ASP A 103 -0.15 17.23 -12.04
C ASP A 103 0.03 18.44 -11.10
N GLU A 104 -0.86 19.43 -11.14
CA GLU A 104 -0.82 20.55 -10.19
C GLU A 104 -0.97 20.08 -8.73
N ARG A 105 -1.79 19.04 -8.51
CA ARG A 105 -1.98 18.48 -7.17
C ARG A 105 -0.77 17.67 -6.71
N LEU A 106 -0.15 16.93 -7.61
CA LEU A 106 1.03 16.14 -7.27
C LEU A 106 2.25 17.03 -7.08
N ALA A 107 2.37 18.13 -7.83
CA ALA A 107 3.47 19.09 -7.73
C ALA A 107 3.56 19.77 -6.37
N GLU A 108 2.49 19.76 -5.57
CA GLU A 108 2.44 20.27 -4.19
C GLU A 108 2.61 19.15 -3.13
N LEU A 109 2.76 17.89 -3.57
CA LEU A 109 2.75 16.69 -2.74
C LEU A 109 4.13 16.06 -2.64
N ALA A 110 4.59 15.85 -1.40
CA ALA A 110 5.70 14.95 -1.11
C ALA A 110 5.20 13.53 -0.79
N TYR A 111 5.87 12.52 -1.31
CA TYR A 111 5.58 11.11 -1.03
C TYR A 111 6.82 10.42 -0.44
N VAL A 112 6.73 10.00 0.82
CA VAL A 112 7.79 9.29 1.54
C VAL A 112 7.32 7.88 1.82
N THR A 113 8.07 6.87 1.38
CA THR A 113 7.57 5.49 1.38
C THR A 113 8.62 4.45 1.70
N GLY A 114 8.21 3.46 2.49
CA GLY A 114 8.94 2.22 2.68
C GLY A 114 8.53 1.11 1.70
N ASN A 115 7.57 1.34 0.80
CA ASN A 115 7.01 0.29 -0.04
C ASN A 115 7.65 0.24 -1.44
N PRO A 116 8.28 -0.89 -1.85
CA PRO A 116 8.94 -1.01 -3.15
C PRO A 116 8.05 -0.86 -4.39
N PHE A 117 6.72 -1.00 -4.27
CA PHE A 117 5.79 -0.74 -5.39
C PHE A 117 5.83 0.72 -5.89
N SER A 118 6.48 1.62 -5.15
CA SER A 118 6.77 2.98 -5.60
C SER A 118 7.75 3.09 -6.76
N SER A 119 8.47 2.01 -7.12
CA SER A 119 9.52 2.04 -8.14
C SER A 119 9.05 2.43 -9.54
N GLU A 120 7.76 2.27 -9.82
CA GLU A 120 7.14 2.57 -11.12
C GLU A 120 6.51 3.97 -11.16
N LEU A 121 6.61 4.76 -10.08
CA LEU A 121 6.07 6.12 -10.05
C LEU A 121 6.92 7.07 -10.90
N ASP A 122 6.24 7.97 -11.60
CA ASP A 122 6.89 9.12 -12.22
C ASP A 122 7.14 10.21 -11.16
N HIS A 123 8.39 10.27 -10.69
CA HIS A 123 8.79 11.18 -9.62
C HIS A 123 8.69 12.67 -10.03
N ASP A 124 8.79 12.98 -11.33
CA ASP A 124 8.79 14.36 -11.82
C ASP A 124 7.43 15.05 -11.65
N ARG A 125 6.38 14.27 -11.39
CA ARG A 125 5.03 14.76 -11.10
C ARG A 125 4.89 15.30 -9.67
N PHE A 126 5.80 14.95 -8.76
CA PHE A 126 5.68 15.24 -7.33
C PHE A 126 6.60 16.39 -6.89
N ALA A 127 6.25 17.05 -5.78
CA ALA A 127 7.18 17.97 -5.11
C ALA A 127 8.46 17.24 -4.66
N ALA A 128 8.31 16.01 -4.17
CA ALA A 128 9.38 15.11 -3.82
C ALA A 128 8.88 13.66 -3.72
N VAL A 129 9.71 12.69 -4.12
CA VAL A 129 9.50 11.27 -3.82
C VAL A 129 10.73 10.72 -3.11
N GLU A 130 10.52 10.09 -1.95
CA GLU A 130 11.56 9.56 -1.09
C GLU A 130 11.31 8.06 -0.84
N GLU A 131 11.92 7.25 -1.69
CA GLU A 131 11.89 5.79 -1.63
C GLU A 131 12.88 5.27 -0.59
N VAL A 132 12.50 5.36 0.69
CA VAL A 132 13.35 5.04 1.83
C VAL A 132 13.83 3.58 1.82
N TRP A 133 13.00 2.69 1.28
CA TRP A 133 13.30 1.26 1.12
C TRP A 133 14.58 0.99 0.34
N ARG A 134 15.00 1.88 -0.57
CA ARG A 134 16.24 1.71 -1.34
C ARG A 134 17.51 1.76 -0.49
N GLY A 135 17.46 2.47 0.64
CA GLY A 135 18.63 2.71 1.50
C GLY A 135 18.52 2.14 2.91
N ALA A 136 17.34 1.70 3.32
CA ALA A 136 17.08 1.27 4.70
C ALA A 136 16.34 -0.06 4.81
N TRP A 137 16.35 -0.88 3.76
CA TRP A 137 15.86 -2.26 3.85
C TRP A 137 16.71 -3.06 4.84
N ASP A 138 16.05 -3.79 5.74
CA ASP A 138 16.70 -4.72 6.67
C ASP A 138 16.54 -6.14 6.10
N ASP A 139 17.62 -6.67 5.51
CA ASP A 139 17.64 -8.01 4.90
C ASP A 139 17.41 -9.13 5.92
N ASP A 140 17.85 -8.94 7.18
CA ASP A 140 17.66 -9.94 8.24
C ASP A 140 16.18 -10.05 8.62
N ARG A 141 15.45 -8.94 8.53
CA ARG A 141 14.00 -8.89 8.78
C ARG A 141 13.16 -9.07 7.51
N GLY A 142 13.76 -8.94 6.33
CA GLY A 142 13.08 -8.95 5.04
C GLY A 142 12.02 -7.85 4.90
N THR A 143 12.26 -6.70 5.51
CA THR A 143 11.37 -5.51 5.47
C THR A 143 12.14 -4.26 5.87
N ILE A 144 11.57 -3.07 5.66
CA ILE A 144 12.12 -1.81 6.16
C ILE A 144 11.54 -1.48 7.55
N PRO A 145 12.35 -1.16 8.57
CA PRO A 145 11.84 -0.67 9.85
C PRO A 145 11.14 0.70 9.70
N PRO A 146 10.19 1.04 10.59
CA PRO A 146 9.42 2.29 10.48
C PRO A 146 10.27 3.54 10.72
N GLN A 147 11.31 3.44 11.56
CA GLN A 147 12.08 4.61 11.99
C GLN A 147 12.74 5.38 10.83
N PRO A 148 13.44 4.74 9.87
CA PRO A 148 13.93 5.43 8.67
C PRO A 148 12.85 6.18 7.88
N VAL A 149 11.64 5.63 7.79
CA VAL A 149 10.50 6.28 7.10
C VAL A 149 10.07 7.52 7.86
N THR A 150 9.95 7.44 9.19
CA THR A 150 9.65 8.58 10.05
C THR A 150 10.71 9.68 9.96
N ASP A 151 11.99 9.31 10.06
CA ASP A 151 13.11 10.25 10.00
C ASP A 151 13.13 10.99 8.66
N ARG A 152 12.92 10.26 7.56
CA ARG A 152 12.84 10.87 6.23
C ARG A 152 11.61 11.77 6.10
N ALA A 153 10.45 11.34 6.57
CA ALA A 153 9.23 12.16 6.53
C ALA A 153 9.41 13.49 7.24
N ILE A 154 10.01 13.49 8.44
CA ILE A 154 10.30 14.72 9.19
C ILE A 154 11.30 15.60 8.43
N ALA A 155 12.35 15.01 7.85
CA ALA A 155 13.34 15.75 7.09
C ALA A 155 12.72 16.41 5.85
N THR A 156 11.95 15.66 5.06
CA THR A 156 11.25 16.14 3.86
C THR A 156 10.26 17.24 4.20
N TRP A 157 9.43 17.07 5.23
CA TRP A 157 8.46 18.10 5.64
C TRP A 157 9.14 19.42 6.04
N ARG A 158 10.27 19.34 6.75
CA ARG A 158 11.02 20.52 7.21
C ARG A 158 11.69 21.32 6.10
N THR A 159 11.78 20.79 4.88
CA THR A 159 12.30 21.55 3.73
C THR A 159 11.33 22.65 3.29
N GLY A 160 10.03 22.50 3.56
CA GLY A 160 8.99 23.43 3.13
C GLY A 160 8.76 23.45 1.61
N THR A 161 9.16 22.40 0.88
CA THR A 161 8.98 22.31 -0.58
C THR A 161 7.63 21.76 -1.02
N ALA A 162 6.87 21.16 -0.11
CA ALA A 162 5.56 20.56 -0.38
C ALA A 162 4.54 21.08 0.63
N ASP A 163 3.30 21.27 0.17
CA ASP A 163 2.17 21.69 1.00
C ASP A 163 1.46 20.49 1.63
N ARG A 164 1.66 19.30 1.05
CA ARG A 164 1.10 18.03 1.54
C ARG A 164 2.16 16.95 1.60
N LEU A 165 2.01 16.02 2.54
CA LEU A 165 2.92 14.89 2.72
C LEU A 165 2.14 13.58 2.90
N VAL A 166 2.45 12.59 2.08
CA VAL A 166 2.03 11.20 2.30
C VAL A 166 3.21 10.41 2.85
N VAL A 167 3.01 9.76 4.00
CA VAL A 167 4.00 8.88 4.64
C VAL A 167 3.47 7.45 4.64
N HIS A 168 4.08 6.58 3.85
CA HIS A 168 3.62 5.21 3.65
C HIS A 168 4.57 4.19 4.30
N TYR A 169 4.13 3.64 5.43
CA TYR A 169 4.83 2.61 6.17
C TYR A 169 4.51 1.22 5.62
N MET A 170 5.53 0.36 5.59
CA MET A 170 5.35 -1.07 5.34
C MET A 170 4.64 -1.78 6.49
N GLN A 171 4.64 -1.23 7.70
CA GLN A 171 3.97 -1.87 8.83
C GLN A 171 2.47 -1.56 8.84
N PRO A 172 1.61 -2.49 9.30
CA PRO A 172 1.90 -3.83 9.82
C PRO A 172 2.02 -4.98 8.79
N HIS A 173 2.19 -4.70 7.49
CA HIS A 173 2.36 -5.74 6.45
C HIS A 173 3.49 -6.72 6.81
N PHE A 174 3.34 -7.95 6.34
CA PHE A 174 4.28 -9.02 6.59
C PHE A 174 5.57 -8.87 5.74
N PRO A 175 6.77 -9.16 6.23
CA PRO A 175 7.11 -9.70 7.56
C PRO A 175 6.83 -8.72 8.71
N SER A 176 6.08 -9.17 9.71
CA SER A 176 5.76 -8.35 10.88
C SER A 176 6.95 -8.25 11.83
N LEU A 177 7.25 -7.04 12.29
CA LEU A 177 8.31 -6.77 13.27
C LEU A 177 8.02 -7.35 14.66
N ALA A 178 6.76 -7.74 14.94
CA ALA A 178 6.34 -8.24 16.25
C ALA A 178 6.45 -9.77 16.41
N ALA A 179 6.71 -10.51 15.32
CA ALA A 179 6.75 -11.97 15.35
C ALA A 179 8.19 -12.50 15.28
N PRO A 180 8.66 -13.32 16.24
CA PRO A 180 9.93 -14.02 16.10
C PRO A 180 9.76 -15.15 15.08
N ALA A 181 10.57 -15.11 14.04
CA ALA A 181 10.60 -16.04 12.89
C ALA A 181 9.49 -15.81 11.87
N ASN A 182 9.86 -15.15 10.77
CA ASN A 182 9.26 -15.36 9.47
C ASN A 182 10.36 -15.42 8.43
N ASP A 183 10.15 -16.22 7.40
CA ASP A 183 10.98 -16.23 6.20
C ASP A 183 10.84 -14.84 5.56
N GLY A 184 11.77 -13.93 5.87
CA GLY A 184 11.74 -12.56 5.40
C GLY A 184 11.61 -12.49 3.87
N VAL A 185 11.03 -11.40 3.35
CA VAL A 185 10.97 -11.20 1.90
C VAL A 185 12.28 -10.55 1.46
N ARG A 186 13.01 -11.16 0.52
CA ARG A 186 14.14 -10.50 -0.12
C ARG A 186 13.64 -9.35 -0.98
N LEU A 187 14.35 -8.23 -0.98
CA LEU A 187 13.97 -7.06 -1.76
C LEU A 187 13.82 -7.39 -3.27
N ASP A 188 14.73 -8.19 -3.82
CA ASP A 188 14.68 -8.63 -5.23
C ASP A 188 13.46 -9.51 -5.57
N ASP A 189 12.84 -10.11 -4.55
CA ASP A 189 11.67 -10.99 -4.70
C ASP A 189 10.34 -10.21 -4.59
N PHE A 190 10.39 -8.92 -4.24
CA PHE A 190 9.21 -8.08 -4.09
C PHE A 190 8.58 -7.79 -5.47
N GLY A 191 7.30 -8.17 -5.65
CA GLY A 191 6.59 -8.04 -6.93
C GLY A 191 6.97 -9.07 -8.02
N THR A 192 8.03 -9.87 -7.84
CA THR A 192 8.50 -10.86 -8.84
C THR A 192 8.11 -12.30 -8.51
N ARG A 193 7.92 -12.64 -7.23
CA ARG A 193 7.31 -13.92 -6.82
C ARG A 193 5.87 -13.71 -6.40
N SER A 194 5.01 -14.65 -6.79
CA SER A 194 3.69 -14.82 -6.18
C SER A 194 3.88 -14.94 -4.68
N LEU A 195 3.46 -13.92 -3.95
CA LEU A 195 3.32 -14.02 -2.51
C LEU A 195 2.11 -14.93 -2.31
N SER A 196 2.30 -16.25 -2.36
CA SER A 196 1.20 -17.19 -2.59
C SER A 196 0.02 -16.98 -1.65
N VAL A 197 0.28 -16.63 -0.39
CA VAL A 197 -0.76 -16.32 0.59
C VAL A 197 -1.50 -15.02 0.28
N TRP A 198 -0.81 -13.98 -0.18
CA TRP A 198 -1.41 -12.69 -0.50
C TRP A 198 -2.10 -12.70 -1.86
N ASP A 199 -1.58 -13.42 -2.85
CA ASP A 199 -2.30 -13.71 -4.09
C ASP A 199 -3.54 -14.56 -3.80
N ASP A 200 -3.42 -15.61 -2.98
CA ASP A 200 -4.56 -16.44 -2.59
C ASP A 200 -5.61 -15.62 -1.77
N LEU A 201 -5.20 -14.67 -0.93
CA LEU A 201 -6.12 -13.75 -0.23
C LEU A 201 -6.70 -12.66 -1.14
N ARG A 202 -5.91 -12.16 -2.10
CA ARG A 202 -6.31 -11.16 -3.10
C ARG A 202 -7.31 -11.75 -4.09
N PHE A 203 -7.21 -13.05 -4.37
CA PHE A 203 -7.95 -13.69 -5.45
C PHE A 203 -8.96 -14.77 -5.02
N GLY A 204 -8.91 -15.27 -3.78
CA GLY A 204 -9.95 -16.09 -3.14
C GLY A 204 -10.04 -17.54 -3.58
#